data_AF-A0A2H0DKA8-F1
#
_entry.id   AF-A0A2H0DKA8-F1
#
_cell.length_a   1.000
_cell.length_b   1.000
_cell.length_c   1.000
_cell.angle_alpha   90.00
_cell.angle_beta   90.00
_cell.angle_gamma   90.00
#
_symmetry.space_group_name_H-M   'P 1'
#
loop_
_entity.id
_entity.type
_entity.pdbx_description
1 polymer ?
#
loop_
_entity_poly.entity_id
_entity_poly.type
_entity_poly.pdbx_seq_one_letter_code
_entity_poly.pdbx_strand_id
1 'polypeptide(L)'
;MIRRLFAILALSLPAASFAGESAVALNALRKITGETGVLPPPIAGRAAPAGKFKPGEGVDHSDQFPTGSRNQGDVGSCHAFASIGLLEAAYYRKYGEHQAFSDADLFLQNTVLNGNIYSGSILDRGYTYNGKADLKEGGSSITLLATGDIDFAIKHGVATEPQYADFLGRYRRYREAERRTLEGIEREYREMPWYVKLLYNPRTHWKKLQKDPASRKILQNYLLGNDRAIEDQREATRRKLAGFRVVKSLHAAAPQELKLSDARCESVGAGRAESVLAELKAGRPVGVSYVSGAMFASHVLIISGYTVGDDGKAVFKTRNSWGAGGNFDMFPRDMCKVHGIFSVR
;
A
#
# COMPACT_ATOMS: atom_id res chain seq x y z
N MET A 1 -64.28 15.37 19.23
CA MET A 1 -64.05 14.10 18.53
C MET A 1 -62.93 14.36 17.52
N ILE A 2 -61.70 13.83 17.57
CA ILE A 2 -61.08 12.65 18.17
C ILE A 2 -59.64 13.04 18.54
N ARG A 3 -59.22 12.81 19.80
CA ARG A 3 -57.81 12.81 20.22
C ARG A 3 -57.24 11.40 19.96
N ARG A 4 -56.09 11.28 19.29
CA ARG A 4 -55.24 10.08 19.26
C ARG A 4 -53.79 10.52 19.49
N LEU A 5 -53.28 10.41 20.71
CA LEU A 5 -52.38 9.35 21.20
C LEU A 5 -51.19 9.09 20.26
N PHE A 6 -50.08 9.79 20.54
CA PHE A 6 -48.73 9.33 20.19
C PHE A 6 -48.20 8.46 21.33
N ALA A 7 -48.07 7.16 21.09
CA ALA A 7 -47.36 6.24 21.96
C ALA A 7 -45.88 6.23 21.54
N ILE A 8 -45.00 6.67 22.44
CA ILE A 8 -43.55 6.57 22.30
C ILE A 8 -43.16 5.13 22.65
N LEU A 9 -42.78 4.34 21.63
CA LEU A 9 -42.16 3.03 21.84
C LEU A 9 -40.65 3.23 21.96
N ALA A 10 -40.14 3.27 23.19
CA ALA A 10 -38.71 3.24 23.45
C ALA A 10 -38.20 1.79 23.31
N LEU A 11 -37.73 1.43 22.12
CA LEU A 11 -36.98 0.20 21.89
C LEU A 11 -35.51 0.44 22.29
N SER A 12 -35.12 -0.10 23.44
CA SER A 12 -33.72 -0.22 23.84
C SER A 12 -33.01 -1.23 22.93
N LEU A 13 -32.19 -0.72 22.01
CA LEU A 13 -31.25 -1.56 21.27
C LEU A 13 -30.04 -1.86 22.16
N PRO A 14 -29.58 -3.12 22.24
CA PRO A 14 -28.37 -3.45 22.97
C PRO A 14 -27.15 -2.84 22.26
N ALA A 15 -26.27 -2.22 23.05
CA ALA A 15 -24.96 -1.77 22.61
C ALA A 15 -24.09 -3.01 22.27
N ALA A 16 -24.15 -3.46 21.02
CA ALA A 16 -23.23 -4.49 20.53
C ALA A 16 -21.84 -3.86 20.35
N SER A 17 -20.85 -4.44 21.02
CA SER A 17 -19.45 -4.00 20.97
C SER A 17 -18.85 -4.22 19.57
N PHE A 18 -18.52 -3.14 18.88
CA PHE A 18 -17.91 -3.11 17.54
C PHE A 18 -16.42 -3.54 17.50
N ALA A 19 -15.85 -4.05 18.60
CA ALA A 19 -14.46 -4.49 18.65
C ALA A 19 -14.17 -5.76 17.82
N GLY A 20 -15.19 -6.52 17.41
CA GLY A 20 -15.03 -7.82 16.73
C GLY A 20 -14.63 -7.74 15.24
N GLU A 21 -15.10 -6.75 14.48
CA GLU A 21 -14.92 -6.74 13.02
C GLU A 21 -13.47 -6.47 12.58
N SER A 22 -12.72 -5.68 13.36
CA SER A 22 -11.31 -5.40 13.07
C SER A 22 -10.41 -6.62 13.30
N ALA A 23 -10.70 -7.41 14.35
CA ALA A 23 -10.00 -8.66 14.64
C ALA A 23 -10.27 -9.74 13.57
N VAL A 24 -11.49 -9.78 13.03
CA VAL A 24 -11.85 -10.71 11.93
C VAL A 24 -11.15 -10.33 10.63
N ALA A 25 -11.06 -9.05 10.28
CA ALA A 25 -10.31 -8.60 9.11
C ALA A 25 -8.81 -8.91 9.23
N LEU A 26 -8.20 -8.67 10.40
CA LEU A 26 -6.80 -9.01 10.66
C LEU A 26 -6.55 -10.52 10.61
N ASN A 27 -7.46 -11.34 11.15
CA ASN A 27 -7.33 -12.80 11.14
C ASN A 27 -7.57 -13.39 9.73
N ALA A 28 -8.50 -12.82 8.95
CA ALA A 28 -8.69 -13.20 7.56
C ALA A 28 -7.46 -12.84 6.71
N LEU A 29 -6.85 -11.68 6.95
CA LEU A 29 -5.60 -11.27 6.30
C LEU A 29 -4.43 -12.17 6.69
N ARG A 30 -4.27 -12.52 7.97
CA ARG A 30 -3.26 -13.50 8.44
C ARG A 30 -3.40 -14.87 7.78
N LYS A 31 -4.64 -15.31 7.52
CA LYS A 31 -4.94 -16.61 6.91
C LYS A 31 -4.63 -16.64 5.40
N ILE A 32 -4.69 -15.49 4.73
CA ILE A 32 -4.37 -15.35 3.29
C ILE A 32 -2.85 -15.27 3.06
N THR A 33 -2.07 -14.76 4.02
CA THR A 33 -0.64 -14.45 3.80
C THR A 33 0.34 -15.63 3.95
N GLY A 34 -0.13 -16.85 4.17
CA GLY A 34 0.73 -18.00 4.51
C GLY A 34 1.40 -17.83 5.88
N GLU A 35 1.98 -18.91 6.41
CA GLU A 35 2.72 -18.89 7.68
C GLU A 35 3.77 -17.78 7.63
N THR A 36 3.52 -16.71 8.38
CA THR A 36 4.56 -15.73 8.71
C THR A 36 5.69 -16.54 9.33
N GLY A 37 6.84 -16.62 8.64
CA GLY A 37 8.04 -17.12 9.26
C GLY A 37 8.17 -16.41 10.60
N VAL A 38 8.16 -17.18 11.69
CA VAL A 38 8.28 -16.64 13.04
C VAL A 38 9.53 -15.80 13.02
N LEU A 39 9.37 -14.48 13.11
CA LEU A 39 10.52 -13.62 13.27
C LEU A 39 11.24 -14.12 14.51
N PRO A 40 12.57 -14.30 14.47
CA PRO A 40 13.30 -14.43 15.72
C PRO A 40 12.87 -13.27 16.61
N PRO A 41 12.57 -13.52 17.90
CA PRO A 41 12.15 -12.47 18.81
C PRO A 41 13.13 -11.30 18.69
N PRO A 42 12.65 -10.04 18.73
CA PRO A 42 13.54 -8.89 18.71
C PRO A 42 14.61 -9.16 19.77
N ILE A 43 15.87 -9.25 19.34
CA ILE A 43 16.97 -9.57 20.24
C ILE A 43 17.14 -8.35 21.13
N ALA A 44 16.38 -8.30 22.22
CA ALA A 44 16.42 -7.23 23.19
C ALA A 44 17.83 -7.23 23.79
N GLY A 45 18.57 -6.15 23.53
CA GLY A 45 19.87 -5.92 24.16
C GLY A 45 21.11 -6.32 23.34
N ARG A 46 20.97 -6.86 22.12
CA ARG A 46 22.13 -6.89 21.20
C ARG A 46 22.13 -5.56 20.46
N ALA A 47 22.97 -4.62 20.92
CA ALA A 47 23.38 -3.53 20.08
C ALA A 47 23.78 -4.15 18.74
N ALA A 48 23.26 -3.59 17.63
CA ALA A 48 23.69 -4.00 16.30
C ALA A 48 25.21 -4.15 16.33
N PRO A 49 25.80 -5.22 15.76
CA PRO A 49 27.23 -5.23 15.58
C PRO A 49 27.50 -4.01 14.73
N ALA A 50 28.03 -2.96 15.36
CA ALA A 50 28.65 -1.84 14.72
C ALA A 50 29.94 -2.38 14.09
N GLY A 51 29.79 -3.27 13.11
CA GLY A 51 30.79 -3.47 12.09
C GLY A 51 30.90 -2.12 11.43
N LYS A 52 31.89 -1.34 11.83
CA LYS A 52 32.23 -0.08 11.17
C LYS A 52 32.44 -0.44 9.71
N PHE A 53 31.47 -0.10 8.88
CA PHE A 53 31.63 -0.20 7.45
C PHE A 53 32.86 0.61 7.06
N LYS A 54 33.59 0.15 6.04
CA LYS A 54 34.68 0.97 5.51
C LYS A 54 34.06 2.18 4.80
N PRO A 55 34.54 3.42 5.06
CA PRO A 55 34.11 4.57 4.27
C PRO A 55 34.23 4.28 2.77
N GLY A 56 33.20 4.64 2.00
CA GLY A 56 33.13 4.35 0.57
C GLY A 56 32.66 2.93 0.20
N GLU A 57 32.42 2.04 1.17
CA GLU A 57 31.71 0.78 0.89
C GLU A 57 30.26 1.10 0.45
N GLY A 58 29.73 0.31 -0.47
CA GLY A 58 28.36 0.46 -0.90
C GLY A 58 27.89 -0.69 -1.79
N VAL A 59 26.58 -0.75 -1.94
CA VAL A 59 25.90 -1.64 -2.88
C VAL A 59 24.91 -0.78 -3.62
N ASP A 60 24.89 -0.86 -4.95
CA ASP A 60 23.89 -0.20 -5.78
C ASP A 60 23.27 -1.20 -6.75
N HIS A 61 21.96 -1.43 -6.61
CA HIS A 61 21.15 -2.25 -7.51
C HIS A 61 20.29 -1.39 -8.42
N SER A 62 20.69 -0.14 -8.66
CA SER A 62 19.91 0.80 -9.45
C SER A 62 19.73 0.36 -10.91
N ASP A 63 20.66 -0.46 -11.39
CA ASP A 63 20.69 -1.11 -12.70
C ASP A 63 19.63 -2.21 -12.85
N GLN A 64 19.04 -2.73 -11.76
CA GLN A 64 18.04 -3.80 -11.85
C GLN A 64 16.65 -3.31 -12.30
N PHE A 65 16.44 -2.00 -12.39
CA PHE A 65 15.15 -1.40 -12.70
C PHE A 65 15.11 -0.92 -14.15
N PRO A 66 14.03 -1.20 -14.92
CA PRO A 66 13.94 -0.85 -16.34
C PRO A 66 13.92 0.66 -16.59
N THR A 67 13.52 1.43 -15.57
CA THR A 67 13.37 2.89 -15.65
C THR A 67 13.89 3.55 -14.37
N GLY A 68 14.11 4.86 -14.45
CA GLY A 68 14.29 5.70 -13.27
C GLY A 68 13.06 5.74 -12.36
N SER A 69 13.07 6.66 -11.39
CA SER A 69 11.92 6.92 -10.52
C SER A 69 10.68 7.27 -11.32
N ARG A 70 9.55 6.60 -11.03
CA ARG A 70 8.25 6.89 -11.63
C ARG A 70 7.47 7.91 -10.78
N ASN A 71 6.30 8.35 -11.22
CA ASN A 71 5.49 9.36 -10.52
C ASN A 71 4.06 8.86 -10.27
N GLN A 72 3.67 8.68 -9.00
CA GLN A 72 2.30 8.26 -8.64
C GLN A 72 1.29 9.40 -8.71
N GLY A 73 1.77 10.65 -8.80
CA GLY A 73 0.95 11.84 -8.70
C GLY A 73 0.39 12.04 -7.31
N ASP A 74 -0.87 12.46 -7.27
CA ASP A 74 -1.70 12.70 -6.08
C ASP A 74 -2.47 11.46 -5.63
N VAL A 75 -2.22 10.31 -6.27
CA VAL A 75 -2.92 9.04 -6.01
C VAL A 75 -2.14 8.23 -4.98
N GLY A 76 -2.81 7.63 -4.01
CA GLY A 76 -2.22 6.81 -2.94
C GLY A 76 -1.68 5.44 -3.39
N SER A 77 -1.09 5.33 -4.58
CA SER A 77 -0.66 4.07 -5.22
C SER A 77 0.80 3.69 -4.96
N CYS A 78 1.50 4.35 -4.02
CA CYS A 78 2.89 4.06 -3.66
C CYS A 78 3.21 2.56 -3.43
N HIS A 79 2.23 1.81 -2.92
CA HIS A 79 2.34 0.37 -2.69
C HIS A 79 2.41 -0.42 -4.01
N ALA A 80 1.65 -0.04 -5.03
CA ALA A 80 1.68 -0.68 -6.34
C ALA A 80 3.01 -0.42 -7.05
N PHE A 81 3.50 0.83 -6.99
CA PHE A 81 4.80 1.22 -7.54
C PHE A 81 5.96 0.46 -6.92
N ALA A 82 5.98 0.38 -5.58
CA ALA A 82 7.00 -0.38 -4.89
C ALA A 82 6.92 -1.89 -5.23
N SER A 83 5.71 -2.43 -5.36
CA SER A 83 5.48 -3.84 -5.69
C SER A 83 5.97 -4.19 -7.09
N ILE A 84 5.60 -3.39 -8.08
CA ILE A 84 6.08 -3.53 -9.46
C ILE A 84 7.59 -3.37 -9.52
N GLY A 85 8.16 -2.31 -8.94
CA GLY A 85 9.62 -2.11 -9.00
C GLY A 85 10.41 -3.28 -8.41
N LEU A 86 9.94 -3.89 -7.32
CA LEU A 86 10.57 -5.09 -6.75
C LEU A 86 10.43 -6.32 -7.64
N LEU A 87 9.29 -6.50 -8.31
CA LEU A 87 9.07 -7.57 -9.27
C LEU A 87 9.94 -7.40 -10.51
N GLU A 88 10.08 -6.18 -11.02
CA GLU A 88 10.96 -5.86 -12.15
C GLU A 88 12.42 -6.15 -11.82
N ALA A 89 12.88 -5.72 -10.64
CA ALA A 89 14.23 -6.02 -10.17
C ALA A 89 14.45 -7.53 -10.00
N ALA A 90 13.47 -8.25 -9.45
CA ALA A 90 13.56 -9.70 -9.32
C ALA A 90 13.58 -10.40 -10.70
N TYR A 91 12.77 -9.91 -11.64
CA TYR A 91 12.73 -10.39 -13.01
C TYR A 91 14.09 -10.24 -13.69
N TYR A 92 14.68 -9.04 -13.59
CA TYR A 92 16.03 -8.77 -14.10
C TYR A 92 17.08 -9.71 -13.49
N ARG A 93 17.08 -9.92 -12.18
CA ARG A 93 18.03 -10.85 -11.54
C ARG A 93 17.90 -12.29 -12.04
N LYS A 94 16.68 -12.74 -12.34
CA LYS A 94 16.42 -14.12 -12.77
C LYS A 94 16.75 -14.35 -14.24
N TYR A 95 16.42 -13.38 -15.11
CA TYR A 95 16.45 -13.57 -16.55
C TYR A 95 17.49 -12.70 -17.28
N GLY A 96 18.11 -11.72 -16.59
CA GLY A 96 19.09 -10.81 -17.19
C GLY A 96 18.49 -9.77 -18.14
N GLU A 97 17.17 -9.61 -18.16
CA GLU A 97 16.46 -8.70 -19.06
C GLU A 97 15.52 -7.76 -18.29
N HIS A 98 15.35 -6.55 -18.81
CA HIS A 98 14.42 -5.58 -18.27
C HIS A 98 13.01 -5.81 -18.82
N GLN A 99 12.05 -5.94 -17.90
CA GLN A 99 10.63 -5.95 -18.21
C GLN A 99 9.95 -4.84 -17.42
N ALA A 100 9.29 -3.92 -18.13
CA ALA A 100 8.42 -2.94 -17.50
C ALA A 100 7.03 -3.56 -17.31
N PHE A 101 6.49 -3.45 -16.09
CA PHE A 101 5.11 -3.83 -15.77
C PHE A 101 4.30 -2.57 -15.42
N SER A 102 2.98 -2.62 -15.65
CA SER A 102 2.07 -1.50 -15.42
C SER A 102 1.67 -1.38 -13.95
N ASP A 103 2.14 -0.31 -13.29
CA ASP A 103 1.67 0.09 -11.96
C ASP A 103 0.16 0.38 -11.96
N ALA A 104 -0.36 0.92 -13.07
CA ALA A 104 -1.77 1.27 -13.24
C ALA A 104 -2.65 0.03 -13.26
N ASP A 105 -2.23 -1.02 -13.97
CA ASP A 105 -2.98 -2.28 -14.02
C ASP A 105 -3.05 -2.93 -12.63
N LEU A 106 -1.91 -3.02 -11.93
CA LEU A 106 -1.88 -3.59 -10.57
C LEU A 106 -2.75 -2.79 -9.60
N PHE A 107 -2.60 -1.46 -9.58
CA PHE A 107 -3.39 -0.59 -8.72
C PHE A 107 -4.89 -0.71 -9.02
N LEU A 108 -5.28 -0.72 -10.30
CA LEU A 108 -6.66 -0.90 -10.69
C LEU A 108 -7.21 -2.25 -10.23
N GLN A 109 -6.55 -3.35 -10.58
CA GLN A 109 -7.06 -4.70 -10.30
C GLN A 109 -7.12 -4.97 -8.81
N ASN A 110 -6.02 -4.73 -8.10
CA ASN A 110 -5.91 -5.14 -6.71
C ASN A 110 -6.41 -4.08 -5.72
N THR A 111 -6.47 -2.81 -6.08
CA THR A 111 -6.91 -1.75 -5.16
C THR A 111 -8.30 -1.24 -5.48
N VAL A 112 -8.52 -0.83 -6.73
CA VAL A 112 -9.77 -0.19 -7.13
C VAL A 112 -10.88 -1.21 -7.38
N LEU A 113 -10.65 -2.26 -8.18
CA LEU A 113 -11.70 -3.23 -8.52
C LEU A 113 -11.96 -4.26 -7.41
N ASN A 114 -10.95 -4.59 -6.61
CA ASN A 114 -11.10 -5.49 -5.47
C ASN A 114 -11.70 -4.82 -4.23
N GLY A 115 -12.00 -3.51 -4.29
CA GLY A 115 -12.64 -2.81 -3.19
C GLY A 115 -11.75 -2.49 -2.00
N ASN A 116 -10.45 -2.74 -2.12
CA ASN A 116 -9.47 -2.39 -1.09
C ASN A 116 -9.40 -0.88 -0.86
N ILE A 117 -9.69 -0.08 -1.89
CA ILE A 117 -9.87 1.37 -1.74
C ILE A 117 -10.99 1.73 -0.74
N TYR A 118 -11.96 0.84 -0.50
CA TYR A 118 -13.04 1.01 0.48
C TYR A 118 -12.91 0.11 1.72
N SER A 119 -11.91 -0.76 1.79
CA SER A 119 -11.66 -1.62 2.94
C SER A 119 -10.95 -0.82 4.05
N GLY A 120 -11.72 -0.27 4.98
CA GLY A 120 -11.27 0.43 6.17
C GLY A 120 -12.43 0.65 7.15
N SER A 121 -12.14 0.77 8.43
CA SER A 121 -13.13 1.09 9.46
C SER A 121 -13.84 2.41 9.12
N ILE A 122 -15.15 2.49 9.40
CA ILE A 122 -15.94 3.71 9.13
C ILE A 122 -15.49 4.88 10.02
N LEU A 123 -14.81 4.56 11.13
CA LEU A 123 -14.27 5.52 12.10
C LEU A 123 -12.88 6.02 11.67
N ASP A 124 -12.09 5.21 10.95
CA ASP A 124 -10.81 5.65 10.35
C ASP A 124 -11.00 6.52 9.11
N ARG A 125 -12.24 6.58 8.61
CA ARG A 125 -12.68 7.41 7.51
C ARG A 125 -13.97 8.10 7.89
N GLY A 126 -13.88 8.98 8.88
CA GLY A 126 -14.71 10.17 8.86
C GLY A 126 -14.64 10.73 7.44
N TYR A 127 -15.81 11.01 6.87
CA TYR A 127 -16.01 11.57 5.52
C TYR A 127 -15.37 12.96 5.34
N THR A 128 -14.29 13.28 6.02
CA THR A 128 -13.87 14.65 6.27
C THR A 128 -12.36 14.71 6.59
N TYR A 129 -11.53 14.91 5.55
CA TYR A 129 -10.38 15.79 5.76
C TYR A 129 -10.91 17.22 5.64
N ASN A 130 -10.85 18.00 6.72
CA ASN A 130 -11.38 19.38 6.78
C ASN A 130 -12.88 19.52 6.40
N GLY A 131 -13.72 18.54 6.73
CA GLY A 131 -15.14 18.60 6.37
C GLY A 131 -15.49 18.14 4.95
N LYS A 132 -14.51 17.59 4.20
CA LYS A 132 -14.70 17.11 2.81
C LYS A 132 -14.52 15.59 2.68
N ALA A 133 -15.41 14.96 1.92
CA ALA A 133 -15.35 13.54 1.58
C ALA A 133 -14.00 13.20 0.93
N ASP A 134 -13.07 12.69 1.73
CA ASP A 134 -11.74 12.27 1.26
C ASP A 134 -11.59 10.76 1.40
N LEU A 135 -11.51 10.11 0.26
CA LEU A 135 -11.30 8.68 0.17
C LEU A 135 -9.80 8.40 0.16
N LYS A 136 -9.24 8.16 1.35
CA LYS A 136 -7.83 7.78 1.50
C LYS A 136 -7.52 6.48 0.75
N GLU A 137 -6.91 6.64 -0.41
CA GLU A 137 -6.22 5.59 -1.16
C GLU A 137 -5.07 5.06 -0.30
N GLY A 138 -4.96 3.74 -0.15
CA GLY A 138 -3.99 3.12 0.75
C GLY A 138 -4.42 2.98 2.22
N GLY A 139 -5.72 3.04 2.54
CA GLY A 139 -6.21 3.04 3.94
C GLY A 139 -6.18 1.72 4.73
N SER A 140 -5.66 0.61 4.19
CA SER A 140 -5.28 -0.55 5.00
C SER A 140 -3.80 -0.47 5.38
N SER A 141 -3.33 -1.24 6.36
CA SER A 141 -1.89 -1.24 6.72
C SER A 141 -1.06 -1.45 5.45
N ILE A 142 -0.34 -0.41 5.05
CA ILE A 142 0.19 -0.26 3.68
C ILE A 142 1.20 -1.38 3.32
N THR A 143 1.86 -1.98 4.31
CA THR A 143 2.67 -3.20 4.15
C THR A 143 1.85 -4.39 3.61
N LEU A 144 0.63 -4.59 4.11
CA LEU A 144 -0.25 -5.67 3.64
C LEU A 144 -0.72 -5.40 2.21
N LEU A 145 -0.88 -4.13 1.81
CA LEU A 145 -1.18 -3.79 0.43
C LEU A 145 -0.02 -4.13 -0.48
N ALA A 146 1.20 -3.68 -0.18
CA ALA A 146 2.34 -3.95 -1.05
C ALA A 146 2.68 -5.44 -1.14
N THR A 147 2.68 -6.16 -0.03
CA THR A 147 2.90 -7.61 -0.09
C THR A 147 1.76 -8.35 -0.77
N GLY A 148 0.51 -7.91 -0.56
CA GLY A 148 -0.67 -8.43 -1.26
C GLY A 148 -0.68 -8.10 -2.75
N ASP A 149 -0.13 -6.97 -3.16
CA ASP A 149 0.05 -6.55 -4.55
C ASP A 149 1.07 -7.43 -5.26
N ILE A 150 2.22 -7.71 -4.61
CA ILE A 150 3.21 -8.64 -5.15
C ILE A 150 2.60 -10.05 -5.30
N ASP A 151 1.95 -10.54 -4.25
CA ASP A 151 1.28 -11.86 -4.28
C ASP A 151 0.20 -11.91 -5.38
N PHE A 152 -0.58 -10.82 -5.53
CA PHE A 152 -1.58 -10.68 -6.59
C PHE A 152 -0.93 -10.73 -7.98
N ALA A 153 0.09 -9.92 -8.22
CA ALA A 153 0.77 -9.83 -9.51
C ALA A 153 1.43 -11.16 -9.91
N ILE A 154 2.05 -11.88 -8.97
CA ILE A 154 2.62 -13.21 -9.23
C ILE A 154 1.52 -14.20 -9.62
N LYS A 155 0.39 -14.18 -8.90
CA LYS A 155 -0.70 -15.15 -9.09
C LYS A 155 -1.54 -14.87 -10.34
N HIS A 156 -1.79 -13.61 -10.65
CA HIS A 156 -2.74 -13.18 -11.68
C HIS A 156 -2.06 -12.57 -12.91
N GLY A 157 -0.77 -12.28 -12.84
CA GLY A 157 -0.09 -11.46 -13.81
C GLY A 157 -0.49 -9.98 -13.69
N VAL A 158 0.27 -9.15 -14.39
CA VAL A 158 0.01 -7.72 -14.57
C VAL A 158 0.28 -7.36 -16.02
N ALA A 159 -0.49 -6.44 -16.58
CA ALA A 159 -0.23 -5.95 -17.92
C ALA A 159 1.10 -5.17 -17.98
N THR A 160 1.62 -4.97 -19.18
CA THR A 160 2.79 -4.10 -19.43
C THR A 160 2.35 -2.69 -19.82
N GLU A 161 1.09 -2.53 -20.21
CA GLU A 161 0.42 -1.28 -20.56
C GLU A 161 -0.96 -1.19 -19.87
N PRO A 162 -1.57 0.01 -19.73
CA PRO A 162 -1.06 1.31 -20.13
C PRO A 162 0.00 1.85 -19.16
N GLN A 163 0.77 2.83 -19.64
CA GLN A 163 1.61 3.67 -18.80
C GLN A 163 0.77 4.48 -17.80
N TYR A 164 1.34 4.69 -16.59
CA TYR A 164 0.60 5.27 -15.47
C TYR A 164 0.08 6.69 -15.73
N ALA A 165 0.76 7.49 -16.56
CA ALA A 165 0.35 8.85 -16.89
C ALA A 165 -1.03 8.89 -17.60
N ASP A 166 -1.27 7.96 -18.53
CA ASP A 166 -2.54 7.87 -19.26
C ASP A 166 -3.68 7.43 -18.35
N PHE A 167 -3.39 6.47 -17.46
CA PHE A 167 -4.30 6.03 -16.41
C PHE A 167 -4.66 7.19 -15.46
N LEU A 168 -3.67 7.95 -15.00
CA LEU A 168 -3.82 9.00 -13.99
C LEU A 168 -4.85 10.06 -14.39
N GLY A 169 -4.83 10.50 -15.66
CA GLY A 169 -5.81 11.45 -16.18
C GLY A 169 -7.25 10.93 -16.12
N ARG A 170 -7.46 9.65 -16.45
CA ARG A 170 -8.79 9.02 -16.42
C ARG A 170 -9.25 8.76 -14.99
N TYR A 171 -8.33 8.30 -14.16
CA TYR A 171 -8.56 8.03 -12.74
C TYR A 171 -8.98 9.31 -12.00
N ARG A 172 -8.29 10.44 -12.20
CA ARG A 172 -8.70 11.73 -11.61
C ARG A 172 -10.13 12.12 -11.95
N ARG A 173 -10.54 11.99 -13.21
CA ARG A 173 -11.93 12.26 -13.63
C ARG A 173 -12.93 11.31 -12.98
N TYR A 174 -12.59 10.02 -12.87
CA TYR A 174 -13.41 9.05 -12.15
C TYR A 174 -13.57 9.44 -10.67
N ARG A 175 -12.48 9.79 -10.00
CA ARG A 175 -12.48 10.18 -8.58
C ARG A 175 -13.19 11.50 -8.32
N GLU A 176 -13.09 12.46 -9.23
CA GLU A 176 -13.86 13.70 -9.17
C GLU A 176 -15.36 13.44 -9.33
N ALA A 177 -15.77 12.59 -10.28
CA ALA A 177 -17.17 12.21 -10.43
C ALA A 177 -17.70 11.50 -9.17
N GLU A 178 -16.95 10.54 -8.64
CA GLU A 178 -17.28 9.85 -7.39
C GLU A 178 -17.39 10.82 -6.21
N ARG A 179 -16.43 11.72 -6.03
CA ARG A 179 -16.44 12.72 -4.95
C ARG A 179 -17.70 13.59 -5.03
N ARG A 180 -18.06 14.09 -6.22
CA ARG A 180 -19.29 14.87 -6.41
C ARG A 180 -20.55 14.07 -6.02
N THR A 181 -20.60 12.79 -6.39
CA THR A 181 -21.70 11.90 -5.98
C THR A 181 -21.75 11.79 -4.46
N LEU A 182 -20.61 11.53 -3.81
CA LEU A 182 -20.52 11.40 -2.34
C LEU A 182 -20.89 12.70 -1.60
N GLU A 183 -20.46 13.86 -2.10
CA GLU A 183 -20.84 15.17 -1.55
C GLU A 183 -22.34 15.44 -1.70
N GLY A 184 -22.96 14.99 -2.80
CA GLY A 184 -24.41 15.02 -2.98
C GLY A 184 -25.13 14.18 -1.92
N ILE A 185 -24.71 12.93 -1.76
CA ILE A 185 -25.26 12.01 -0.75
C ILE A 185 -25.07 12.54 0.68
N GLU A 186 -23.91 13.12 0.98
CA GLU A 186 -23.64 13.67 2.31
C GLU A 186 -24.55 14.86 2.63
N ARG A 187 -24.78 15.73 1.64
CA ARG A 187 -25.73 16.84 1.77
C ARG A 187 -27.14 16.34 2.06
N GLU A 188 -27.63 15.38 1.28
CA GLU A 188 -28.92 14.74 1.51
C GLU A 188 -28.98 14.04 2.88
N TYR A 189 -27.87 13.44 3.33
CA TYR A 189 -27.80 12.81 4.65
C TYR A 189 -27.91 13.83 5.78
N ARG A 190 -27.31 15.02 5.64
CA ARG A 190 -27.43 16.10 6.63
C ARG A 190 -28.85 16.64 6.71
N GLU A 191 -29.55 16.70 5.58
CA GLU A 191 -30.94 17.17 5.49
C GLU A 191 -31.95 16.10 5.95
N MET A 192 -31.76 14.84 5.53
CA MET A 192 -32.68 13.73 5.76
C MET A 192 -31.92 12.42 6.11
N PRO A 193 -31.35 12.31 7.32
CA PRO A 193 -30.48 11.17 7.68
C PRO A 193 -31.16 9.81 7.57
N TRP A 194 -32.47 9.74 7.86
CA TRP A 194 -33.25 8.50 7.82
C TRP A 194 -33.50 8.03 6.38
N TYR A 195 -33.70 8.95 5.43
CA TYR A 195 -33.99 8.65 4.02
C TYR A 195 -32.76 8.04 3.35
N VAL A 196 -31.60 8.68 3.52
CA VAL A 196 -30.34 8.16 2.99
C VAL A 196 -30.00 6.81 3.63
N LYS A 197 -30.15 6.64 4.96
CA LYS A 197 -29.90 5.32 5.60
C LYS A 197 -30.79 4.21 5.05
N LEU A 198 -32.05 4.51 4.74
CA LEU A 198 -33.02 3.54 4.26
C LEU A 198 -32.78 3.15 2.79
N LEU A 199 -32.45 4.11 1.93
CA LEU A 199 -32.42 3.92 0.47
C LEU A 199 -31.01 3.83 -0.12
N TYR A 200 -30.03 4.44 0.53
CA TYR A 200 -28.68 4.56 0.00
C TYR A 200 -27.62 4.39 1.09
N ASN A 201 -27.09 3.17 1.21
CA ASN A 201 -25.87 2.93 1.98
C ASN A 201 -24.67 2.95 1.02
N PRO A 202 -23.83 4.01 1.03
CA PRO A 202 -22.72 4.16 0.09
C PRO A 202 -21.77 2.96 0.09
N ARG A 203 -21.53 2.35 1.27
CA ARG A 203 -20.68 1.16 1.38
C ARG A 203 -21.25 0.00 0.60
N THR A 204 -22.54 -0.25 0.74
CA THR A 204 -23.19 -1.35 0.02
C THR A 204 -23.30 -1.06 -1.47
N HIS A 205 -23.51 0.20 -1.86
CA HIS A 205 -23.61 0.59 -3.25
C HIS A 205 -22.27 0.40 -3.99
N TRP A 206 -21.19 1.00 -3.49
CA TRP A 206 -19.87 0.87 -4.11
C TRP A 206 -19.35 -0.57 -4.06
N LYS A 207 -19.57 -1.28 -2.95
CA LYS A 207 -19.25 -2.72 -2.85
C LYS A 207 -20.06 -3.56 -3.83
N LYS A 208 -21.32 -3.22 -4.13
CA LYS A 208 -22.14 -3.90 -5.14
C LYS A 208 -21.60 -3.60 -6.55
N LEU A 209 -21.30 -2.35 -6.87
CA LEU A 209 -20.71 -1.96 -8.15
C LEU A 209 -19.37 -2.67 -8.40
N GLN A 210 -18.54 -2.85 -7.37
CA GLN A 210 -17.26 -3.58 -7.50
C GLN A 210 -17.40 -5.10 -7.59
N LYS A 211 -18.53 -5.65 -7.15
CA LYS A 211 -18.83 -7.08 -7.26
C LYS A 211 -19.53 -7.42 -8.57
N ASP A 212 -20.23 -6.46 -9.16
CA ASP A 212 -20.91 -6.63 -10.43
C ASP A 212 -19.91 -6.73 -11.59
N PRO A 213 -19.84 -7.87 -12.31
CA PRO A 213 -18.87 -8.06 -13.39
C PRO A 213 -19.00 -7.04 -14.51
N ALA A 214 -20.22 -6.58 -14.83
CA ALA A 214 -20.46 -5.61 -15.88
C ALA A 214 -19.88 -4.24 -15.50
N SER A 215 -20.16 -3.77 -14.28
CA SER A 215 -19.64 -2.53 -13.72
C SER A 215 -18.10 -2.54 -13.62
N ARG A 216 -17.50 -3.65 -13.16
CA ARG A 216 -16.04 -3.83 -13.16
C ARG A 216 -15.44 -3.68 -14.56
N LYS A 217 -16.05 -4.34 -15.55
CA LYS A 217 -15.58 -4.29 -16.94
C LYS A 217 -15.70 -2.90 -17.54
N ILE A 218 -16.81 -2.20 -17.30
CA ILE A 218 -16.99 -0.80 -17.73
C ILE A 218 -15.90 0.09 -17.12
N LEU A 219 -15.68 -0.03 -15.81
CA LEU A 219 -14.66 0.76 -15.11
C LEU A 219 -13.24 0.42 -15.59
N GLN A 220 -12.94 -0.85 -15.81
CA GLN A 220 -11.65 -1.29 -16.37
C GLN A 220 -11.42 -0.71 -17.76
N ASN A 221 -12.41 -0.84 -18.66
CA ASN A 221 -12.33 -0.31 -20.01
C ASN A 221 -12.16 1.21 -20.03
N TYR A 222 -12.84 1.92 -19.12
CA TYR A 222 -12.66 3.36 -18.98
C TYR A 222 -11.23 3.69 -18.52
N LEU A 223 -10.76 3.06 -17.43
CA LEU A 223 -9.49 3.42 -16.78
C LEU A 223 -8.25 2.96 -17.54
N LEU A 224 -8.24 1.76 -18.12
CA LEU A 224 -7.07 1.24 -18.87
C LEU A 224 -7.16 1.48 -20.38
N GLY A 225 -8.34 1.85 -20.89
CA GLY A 225 -8.63 1.74 -22.31
C GLY A 225 -9.19 0.36 -22.63
N ASN A 226 -10.10 0.32 -23.60
CA ASN A 226 -10.76 -0.90 -24.05
C ASN A 226 -9.80 -1.76 -24.91
N ASP A 227 -8.60 -2.02 -24.40
CA ASP A 227 -7.59 -2.83 -25.07
C ASP A 227 -7.78 -4.31 -24.71
N ARG A 228 -8.02 -5.13 -25.73
CA ARG A 228 -8.20 -6.57 -25.57
C ARG A 228 -6.89 -7.29 -25.27
N ALA A 229 -5.75 -6.70 -25.61
CA ALA A 229 -4.43 -7.29 -25.38
C ALA A 229 -4.04 -7.31 -23.89
N ILE A 230 -4.72 -6.55 -23.02
CA ILE A 230 -4.41 -6.49 -21.58
C ILE A 230 -4.52 -7.87 -20.91
N GLU A 231 -5.53 -8.66 -21.25
CA GLU A 231 -5.67 -10.00 -20.66
C GLU A 231 -4.58 -10.97 -21.16
N ASP A 232 -4.19 -10.86 -22.43
CA ASP A 232 -3.09 -11.64 -23.00
C ASP A 232 -1.74 -11.26 -22.36
N GLN A 233 -1.53 -9.97 -22.11
CA GLN A 233 -0.34 -9.46 -21.39
C GLN A 233 -0.30 -10.02 -19.97
N ARG A 234 -1.40 -9.98 -19.21
CA ARG A 234 -1.47 -10.57 -17.86
C ARG A 234 -1.19 -12.06 -17.86
N GLU A 235 -1.75 -12.79 -18.82
CA GLU A 235 -1.47 -14.22 -18.93
C GLU A 235 0.01 -14.50 -19.21
N ALA A 236 0.62 -13.73 -20.12
CA ALA A 236 2.04 -13.84 -20.43
C ALA A 236 2.93 -13.50 -19.22
N THR A 237 2.63 -12.42 -18.50
CA THR A 237 3.40 -12.04 -17.31
C THR A 237 3.18 -12.99 -16.15
N ARG A 238 1.98 -13.55 -15.96
CA ARG A 238 1.70 -14.60 -14.97
C ARG A 238 2.63 -15.80 -15.15
N ARG A 239 2.80 -16.26 -16.40
CA ARG A 239 3.72 -17.37 -16.72
C ARG A 239 5.18 -17.00 -16.43
N LYS A 240 5.59 -15.79 -16.81
CA LYS A 240 6.93 -15.25 -16.56
C LYS A 240 7.25 -15.10 -15.07
N LEU A 241 6.26 -14.73 -14.27
CA LEU A 241 6.33 -14.56 -12.82
C LEU A 241 6.13 -15.89 -12.05
N ALA A 242 5.98 -17.02 -12.74
CA ALA A 242 5.90 -18.32 -12.10
C ALA A 242 7.20 -18.62 -11.32
N GLY A 243 7.02 -19.03 -10.06
CA GLY A 243 8.11 -19.39 -9.15
C GLY A 243 8.72 -18.22 -8.36
N PHE A 244 8.32 -16.98 -8.64
CA PHE A 244 8.65 -15.86 -7.77
C PHE A 244 7.84 -15.95 -6.46
N ARG A 245 8.39 -15.42 -5.38
CA ARG A 245 7.68 -15.30 -4.11
C ARG A 245 8.11 -14.06 -3.34
N VAL A 246 7.16 -13.46 -2.63
CA VAL A 246 7.49 -12.42 -1.65
C VAL A 246 8.13 -13.05 -0.41
N VAL A 247 9.17 -12.42 0.09
CA VAL A 247 9.75 -12.73 1.40
C VAL A 247 9.44 -11.58 2.34
N LYS A 248 8.78 -11.91 3.44
CA LYS A 248 8.26 -10.94 4.40
C LYS A 248 9.12 -10.98 5.65
N SER A 249 9.70 -9.84 6.02
CA SER A 249 10.22 -9.61 7.37
C SER A 249 9.33 -8.54 8.02
N LEU A 250 8.17 -8.99 8.52
CA LEU A 250 7.18 -8.09 9.09
C LEU A 250 7.57 -7.70 10.51
N HIS A 251 8.24 -6.56 10.67
CA HIS A 251 8.26 -5.88 11.96
C HIS A 251 6.85 -5.33 12.25
N ALA A 252 5.93 -6.21 12.65
CA ALA A 252 4.49 -6.00 12.61
C ALA A 252 3.95 -4.96 13.59
N ALA A 253 4.76 -4.50 14.54
CA ALA A 253 4.38 -3.41 15.42
C ALA A 253 4.69 -2.08 14.73
N ALA A 254 3.63 -1.34 14.39
CA ALA A 254 3.76 0.09 14.12
C ALA A 254 4.52 0.74 15.28
N PRO A 255 5.47 1.65 15.01
CA PRO A 255 6.19 2.34 16.07
C PRO A 255 5.19 3.01 17.01
N GLN A 256 5.26 2.66 18.30
CA GLN A 256 4.38 3.22 19.35
C GLN A 256 4.61 4.72 19.54
N GLU A 257 5.81 5.20 19.22
CA GLU A 257 6.22 6.60 19.33
C GLU A 257 6.88 7.02 18.01
N LEU A 258 6.29 8.00 17.31
CA LEU A 258 6.89 8.60 16.11
C LEU A 258 7.90 9.72 16.43
N LYS A 259 7.88 10.22 17.66
CA LYS A 259 8.71 11.33 18.13
C LYS A 259 9.80 10.79 19.06
N LEU A 260 10.71 9.99 18.51
CA LEU A 260 11.91 9.54 19.21
C LEU A 260 13.08 10.46 18.87
N SER A 261 14.04 10.61 19.78
CA SER A 261 15.33 11.24 19.46
C SER A 261 16.09 10.39 18.44
N ASP A 262 16.96 11.01 17.63
CA ASP A 262 17.76 10.32 16.61
C ASP A 262 18.48 9.08 17.18
N ALA A 263 19.13 9.20 18.34
CA ALA A 263 19.84 8.09 18.99
C ALA A 263 18.91 6.95 19.40
N ARG A 264 17.72 7.27 19.93
CA ARG A 264 16.73 6.25 20.30
C ARG A 264 16.13 5.61 19.05
N CYS A 265 15.89 6.39 18.01
CA CYS A 265 15.41 5.91 16.73
C CYS A 265 16.42 4.97 16.05
N GLU A 266 17.70 5.30 16.06
CA GLU A 266 18.79 4.45 15.56
C GLU A 266 18.84 3.12 16.31
N SER A 267 18.75 3.15 17.65
CA SER A 267 18.71 1.95 18.49
C SER A 267 17.47 1.07 18.21
N VAL A 268 16.27 1.67 18.18
CA VAL A 268 15.01 0.96 17.89
C VAL A 268 14.95 0.44 16.45
N GLY A 269 15.57 1.15 15.52
CA GLY A 269 15.64 0.83 14.10
C GLY A 269 16.75 -0.14 13.71
N ALA A 270 17.67 -0.46 14.62
CA ALA A 270 18.92 -1.16 14.29
C ALA A 270 18.68 -2.54 13.61
N GLY A 271 17.82 -3.39 14.18
CA GLY A 271 17.52 -4.70 13.58
C GLY A 271 16.79 -4.60 12.21
N ARG A 272 16.08 -3.50 11.96
CA ARG A 272 15.46 -3.22 10.66
C ARG A 272 16.52 -2.81 9.64
N ALA A 273 17.45 -1.94 10.04
CA ALA A 273 18.59 -1.55 9.22
C ALA A 273 19.44 -2.78 8.81
N GLU A 274 19.74 -3.67 9.77
CA GLU A 274 20.45 -4.93 9.50
C GLU A 274 19.72 -5.82 8.51
N SER A 275 18.40 -5.97 8.66
CA SER A 275 17.58 -6.77 7.75
C SER A 275 17.61 -6.22 6.33
N VAL A 276 17.54 -4.90 6.17
CA VAL A 276 17.69 -4.22 4.87
C VAL A 276 19.08 -4.49 4.29
N LEU A 277 20.14 -4.27 5.07
CA LEU A 277 21.53 -4.49 4.65
C LEU A 277 21.78 -5.93 4.21
N ALA A 278 21.24 -6.92 4.92
CA ALA A 278 21.40 -8.33 4.59
C ALA A 278 20.78 -8.68 3.23
N GLU A 279 19.58 -8.14 2.94
CA GLU A 279 18.92 -8.36 1.64
C GLU A 279 19.67 -7.62 0.50
N LEU A 280 20.11 -6.38 0.74
CA LEU A 280 20.90 -5.62 -0.24
C LEU A 280 22.23 -6.32 -0.56
N LYS A 281 22.98 -6.78 0.45
CA LYS A 281 24.22 -7.56 0.25
C LYS A 281 23.99 -8.87 -0.49
N ALA A 282 22.79 -9.43 -0.39
CA ALA A 282 22.38 -10.63 -1.12
C ALA A 282 21.78 -10.32 -2.50
N GLY A 283 22.01 -9.12 -3.03
CA GLY A 283 21.61 -8.72 -4.38
C GLY A 283 20.16 -8.25 -4.51
N ARG A 284 19.40 -8.11 -3.41
CA ARG A 284 17.95 -7.90 -3.46
C ARG A 284 17.55 -6.50 -2.95
N PRO A 285 16.98 -5.63 -3.81
CA PRO A 285 16.27 -4.45 -3.35
C PRO A 285 15.14 -4.80 -2.39
N VAL A 286 14.83 -3.86 -1.51
CA VAL A 286 13.95 -4.09 -0.36
C VAL A 286 12.81 -3.09 -0.37
N GLY A 287 11.57 -3.56 -0.35
CA GLY A 287 10.41 -2.73 -0.04
C GLY A 287 10.34 -2.47 1.46
N VAL A 288 10.17 -1.21 1.85
CA VAL A 288 9.89 -0.83 3.23
C VAL A 288 8.60 -0.04 3.30
N SER A 289 7.75 -0.39 4.26
CA SER A 289 6.63 0.45 4.65
C SER A 289 7.05 1.24 5.88
N TYR A 290 6.91 2.56 5.83
CA TYR A 290 7.29 3.44 6.92
C TYR A 290 6.23 4.51 7.18
N VAL A 291 6.21 5.04 8.40
CA VAL A 291 5.32 6.14 8.75
C VAL A 291 5.96 7.46 8.35
N SER A 292 5.32 8.19 7.44
CA SER A 292 5.75 9.55 7.07
C SER A 292 5.26 10.56 8.12
N GLY A 293 6.09 11.54 8.46
CA GLY A 293 5.79 12.53 9.51
C GLY A 293 4.62 13.46 9.18
N ALA A 294 4.18 13.51 7.93
CA ALA A 294 3.13 14.38 7.44
C ALA A 294 1.73 13.79 7.65
N MET A 295 1.32 13.53 8.91
CA MET A 295 -0.04 13.05 9.30
C MET A 295 -0.23 11.52 9.41
N PHE A 296 0.76 10.77 9.90
CA PHE A 296 0.66 9.31 10.12
C PHE A 296 0.34 8.50 8.85
N ALA A 297 0.49 9.09 7.66
CA ALA A 297 0.32 8.37 6.42
C ALA A 297 1.47 7.38 6.29
N SER A 298 1.15 6.09 6.28
CA SER A 298 2.13 5.07 5.89
C SER A 298 2.49 5.28 4.42
N HIS A 299 3.72 5.01 4.06
CA HIS A 299 4.20 5.08 2.69
C HIS A 299 5.10 3.88 2.43
N VAL A 300 5.07 3.36 1.21
CA VAL A 300 6.00 2.30 0.79
C VAL A 300 7.10 2.93 -0.02
N LEU A 301 8.34 2.53 0.15
CA LEU A 301 9.40 2.82 -0.81
C LEU A 301 10.27 1.60 -1.03
N ILE A 302 11.09 1.63 -2.06
CA ILE A 302 12.13 0.64 -2.31
C ILE A 302 13.46 1.20 -1.83
N ILE A 303 14.27 0.40 -1.16
CA ILE A 303 15.68 0.66 -0.91
C ILE A 303 16.44 -0.18 -1.93
N SER A 304 17.14 0.48 -2.86
CA SER A 304 17.90 -0.20 -3.93
C SER A 304 19.37 -0.37 -3.60
N GLY A 305 19.86 0.30 -2.57
CA GLY A 305 21.28 0.28 -2.27
C GLY A 305 21.62 1.01 -0.99
N TYR A 306 22.90 1.07 -0.68
CA TYR A 306 23.44 1.90 0.38
C TYR A 306 24.84 2.39 0.02
N THR A 307 25.22 3.54 0.56
CA THR A 307 26.59 4.05 0.58
C THR A 307 27.02 4.27 2.02
N VAL A 308 28.30 4.16 2.31
CA VAL A 308 28.83 4.39 3.66
C VAL A 308 29.55 5.73 3.70
N GLY A 309 29.07 6.62 4.57
CA GLY A 309 29.67 7.93 4.78
C GLY A 309 30.99 7.86 5.54
N ASP A 310 31.67 9.01 5.67
CA ASP A 310 32.94 9.13 6.40
C ASP A 310 32.81 8.78 7.89
N ASP A 311 31.59 8.91 8.44
CA ASP A 311 31.24 8.51 9.80
C ASP A 311 31.06 7.00 9.97
N GLY A 312 31.26 6.21 8.90
CA GLY A 312 31.07 4.77 8.87
C GLY A 312 29.60 4.33 8.93
N LYS A 313 28.64 5.26 8.77
CA LYS A 313 27.21 4.94 8.78
C LYS A 313 26.70 4.73 7.36
N ALA A 314 25.82 3.73 7.22
CA ALA A 314 25.13 3.48 5.96
C ALA A 314 24.09 4.57 5.69
N VAL A 315 24.00 5.02 4.45
CA VAL A 315 22.97 5.89 3.89
C VAL A 315 22.24 5.08 2.84
N PHE A 316 20.97 4.76 3.11
CA PHE A 316 20.15 3.91 2.26
C PHE A 316 19.60 4.71 1.08
N LYS A 317 19.91 4.24 -0.13
CA LYS A 317 19.45 4.84 -1.38
C LYS A 317 18.03 4.35 -1.66
N THR A 318 17.10 5.29 -1.68
CA THR A 318 15.68 4.98 -1.85
C THR A 318 15.22 5.24 -3.27
N ARG A 319 14.16 4.53 -3.64
CA ARG A 319 13.41 4.67 -4.88
C ARG A 319 11.94 4.56 -4.55
N ASN A 320 11.16 5.59 -4.81
CA ASN A 320 9.74 5.47 -5.05
C ASN A 320 9.19 6.68 -5.83
N SER A 321 7.88 6.80 -5.81
CA SER A 321 7.04 7.51 -6.75
C SER A 321 6.83 9.00 -6.46
N TRP A 322 7.72 9.64 -5.71
CA TRP A 322 7.64 11.06 -5.31
C TRP A 322 7.88 12.06 -6.46
N GLY A 323 7.69 11.64 -7.71
CA GLY A 323 7.87 12.47 -8.89
C GLY A 323 9.34 12.88 -9.10
N ALA A 324 9.53 13.93 -9.89
CA ALA A 324 10.85 14.39 -10.32
C ALA A 324 11.73 14.97 -9.18
N GLY A 325 11.19 15.11 -7.96
CA GLY A 325 11.87 15.72 -6.81
C GLY A 325 12.97 14.88 -6.16
N GLY A 326 13.26 13.69 -6.68
CA GLY A 326 14.22 12.76 -6.10
C GLY A 326 13.65 12.04 -4.89
N ASN A 327 14.18 10.85 -4.61
CA ASN A 327 13.82 10.11 -3.42
C ASN A 327 14.78 10.48 -2.29
N PHE A 328 14.23 10.73 -1.10
CA PHE A 328 15.06 11.07 0.05
C PHE A 328 15.80 9.82 0.54
N ASP A 329 17.11 9.92 0.62
CA ASP A 329 17.93 8.91 1.28
C ASP A 329 17.41 8.66 2.70
N MET A 330 17.41 7.40 3.11
CA MET A 330 17.06 7.01 4.47
C MET A 330 18.33 6.80 5.29
N PHE A 331 18.31 7.29 6.52
CA PHE A 331 19.40 7.08 7.47
C PHE A 331 19.02 5.96 8.45
N PRO A 332 20.00 5.39 9.20
CA PRO A 332 19.71 4.39 10.23
C PRO A 332 18.72 4.91 11.29
N ARG A 333 18.78 6.21 11.61
CA ARG A 333 17.79 6.88 12.46
C ARG A 333 16.36 6.90 11.90
N ASP A 334 16.15 6.71 10.60
CA ASP A 334 14.80 6.65 10.02
C ASP A 334 14.17 5.26 10.15
N MET A 335 14.98 4.24 10.45
CA MET A 335 14.53 2.85 10.51
C MET A 335 13.56 2.59 11.66
N CYS A 336 13.53 3.42 12.71
CA CYS A 336 12.48 3.36 13.73
C CYS A 336 11.06 3.58 13.15
N LYS A 337 10.92 4.30 12.03
CA LYS A 337 9.64 4.60 11.38
C LYS A 337 9.15 3.44 10.50
N VAL A 338 10.03 2.49 10.18
CA VAL A 338 9.73 1.33 9.33
C VAL A 338 8.91 0.31 10.12
N HIS A 339 7.78 -0.09 9.57
CA HIS A 339 6.85 -1.07 10.17
C HIS A 339 6.56 -2.25 9.23
N GLY A 340 7.36 -2.39 8.17
CA GLY A 340 7.29 -3.50 7.23
C GLY A 340 8.52 -3.54 6.35
N ILE A 341 9.09 -4.73 6.17
CA ILE A 341 10.21 -4.99 5.26
C ILE A 341 9.85 -6.20 4.42
N PHE A 342 10.06 -6.11 3.11
CA PHE A 342 9.77 -7.21 2.20
C PHE A 342 10.68 -7.16 0.97
N SER A 343 10.91 -8.31 0.36
CA SER A 343 11.66 -8.45 -0.89
C SER A 343 11.01 -9.52 -1.76
N VAL A 344 11.52 -9.72 -2.97
CA VAL A 344 11.04 -10.75 -3.90
C VAL A 344 12.20 -11.69 -4.22
N ARG A 345 11.95 -13.00 -4.18
CA ARG A 345 12.91 -14.06 -4.51
C ARG A 345 12.45 -14.89 -5.69
#